data_AF-A0A7Y4A1Y0-F1
#
_entry.id   AF-A0A7Y4A1Y0-F1
#
_cell.length_a   1.000
_cell.length_b   1.000
_cell.length_c   1.000
_cell.angle_alpha   90.00
_cell.angle_beta   90.00
_cell.angle_gamma   90.00
#
_symmetry.space_group_name_H-M   'P 1'
#
loop_
_entity.id
_entity.type
_entity.pdbx_description
1 polymer ?
#
loop_
_entity_poly.entity_id
_entity_poly.type
_entity_poly.pdbx_seq_one_letter_code
_entity_poly.pdbx_strand_id
1 'polypeptide(L)'
;MIDKLNLVTVGKSGNPVVHHNADSGSPATDTASNYPITVFMPENIAGYDTIHIIENADQLAEFVKQAKTHGFSVPTNPRWERKVSQARSLSFDEASRKISNFLQTRKIST
;
A
#
# COMPACT_ATOMS: atom_id res chain seq x y z
N MET A 1 -0.83 10.31 14.49
CA MET A 1 -1.76 10.55 13.35
C MET A 1 -3.21 10.50 13.80
N ILE A 2 -3.60 9.46 14.55
CA ILE A 2 -4.98 9.26 15.07
C ILE A 2 -5.57 10.54 15.69
N ASP A 3 -4.88 11.19 16.63
CA ASP A 3 -5.41 12.41 17.27
C ASP A 3 -5.66 13.56 16.29
N LYS A 4 -4.80 13.70 15.28
CA LYS A 4 -4.98 14.71 14.22
C LYS A 4 -6.20 14.38 13.36
N LEU A 5 -6.39 13.11 13.00
CA LEU A 5 -7.56 12.65 12.25
C LEU A 5 -8.85 12.88 13.04
N ASN A 6 -8.90 12.50 14.31
CA ASN A 6 -10.07 12.76 15.17
C ASN A 6 -10.32 14.27 15.32
N LEU A 7 -9.28 15.07 15.54
CA LEU A 7 -9.43 16.53 15.65
C LEU A 7 -10.05 17.14 14.39
N VAL A 8 -9.64 16.73 13.18
CA VAL A 8 -10.18 17.30 11.93
C VAL A 8 -11.55 16.72 11.53
N THR A 9 -11.90 15.52 11.98
CA THR A 9 -13.17 14.85 11.63
C THR A 9 -14.31 15.21 12.58
N VAL A 10 -14.04 15.24 13.90
CA VAL A 10 -15.08 15.45 14.93
C VAL A 10 -14.82 16.65 15.84
N GLY A 11 -13.68 17.33 15.69
CA GLY A 11 -13.33 18.48 16.53
C GLY A 11 -12.93 18.12 17.96
N LYS A 12 -12.61 19.12 18.78
CA LYS A 12 -12.19 18.91 20.18
C LYS A 12 -13.29 18.36 21.10
N SER A 13 -14.54 18.62 20.75
CA SER A 13 -15.71 18.26 21.57
C SER A 13 -16.51 17.08 21.00
N GLY A 14 -16.09 16.53 19.86
CA GLY A 14 -16.73 15.36 19.27
C GLY A 14 -16.16 14.05 19.80
N ASN A 15 -16.93 12.97 19.64
CA ASN A 15 -16.51 11.64 20.04
C ASN A 15 -15.49 11.08 19.02
N PRO A 16 -14.32 10.58 19.45
CA PRO A 16 -13.34 9.96 18.56
C PRO A 16 -13.96 8.87 17.67
N VAL A 17 -13.50 8.79 16.43
CA VAL A 17 -13.97 7.79 15.44
C VAL A 17 -12.85 6.85 14.98
N VAL A 18 -11.60 7.29 15.07
CA VAL A 18 -10.41 6.45 14.86
C VAL A 18 -9.84 6.05 16.22
N HIS A 19 -9.87 4.75 16.53
CA HIS A 19 -9.55 4.23 17.87
C HIS A 19 -8.26 3.41 17.94
N HIS A 20 -7.80 2.88 16.80
CA HIS A 20 -6.70 1.91 16.74
C HIS A 20 -5.70 2.24 15.64
N ASN A 21 -4.58 1.51 15.65
CA ASN A 21 -3.55 1.60 14.62
C ASN A 21 -4.07 1.13 13.25
N ALA A 22 -3.33 1.47 12.21
CA ALA A 22 -3.60 0.97 10.87
C ALA A 22 -3.43 -0.56 10.81
N ASP A 23 -4.31 -1.20 10.02
CA ASP A 23 -4.32 -2.64 9.81
C ASP A 23 -2.99 -3.18 9.25
N SER A 24 -2.25 -2.34 8.51
CA SER A 24 -0.92 -2.64 7.98
C SER A 24 0.12 -3.05 9.05
N GLY A 25 -0.11 -2.65 10.31
CA GLY A 25 0.74 -3.01 11.45
C GLY A 25 0.05 -3.92 12.49
N SER A 26 -1.16 -4.41 12.21
CA SER A 26 -1.91 -5.24 13.15
C SER A 26 -1.54 -6.73 12.99
N PRO A 27 -1.15 -7.44 14.06
CA PRO A 27 -1.02 -8.90 14.00
C PRO A 27 -2.39 -9.58 13.83
N ALA A 28 -3.49 -8.93 14.22
CA ALA A 28 -4.84 -9.47 14.14
C ALA A 28 -5.59 -9.06 12.85
N THR A 29 -4.86 -8.68 11.79
CA THR A 29 -5.44 -8.31 10.49
C THR A 29 -6.29 -9.44 9.91
N ASP A 30 -7.45 -9.07 9.38
CA ASP A 30 -8.32 -9.90 8.54
C ASP A 30 -8.57 -9.14 7.22
N THR A 31 -7.78 -9.44 6.18
CA THR A 31 -7.86 -8.67 4.93
C THR A 31 -9.19 -8.76 4.23
N ALA A 32 -9.90 -9.88 4.35
CA ALA A 32 -11.18 -10.05 3.70
C ALA A 32 -12.20 -9.03 4.23
N SER A 33 -12.08 -8.63 5.50
CA SER A 33 -12.94 -7.61 6.12
C SER A 33 -12.63 -6.17 5.69
N ASN A 34 -11.49 -5.93 5.03
CA ASN A 34 -11.08 -4.58 4.64
C ASN A 34 -11.76 -4.10 3.36
N TYR A 35 -12.29 -4.99 2.52
CA TYR A 35 -12.88 -4.62 1.24
C TYR A 35 -14.40 -4.35 1.36
N PRO A 36 -14.91 -3.29 0.69
CA PRO A 36 -14.16 -2.31 -0.09
C PRO A 36 -13.38 -1.32 0.79
N ILE A 37 -12.19 -0.92 0.33
CA ILE A 37 -11.33 0.08 0.99
C ILE A 37 -11.59 1.45 0.35
N THR A 38 -11.83 2.48 1.16
CA THR A 38 -11.77 3.87 0.69
C THR A 38 -10.36 4.41 0.88
N VAL A 39 -9.72 4.88 -0.20
CA VAL A 39 -8.42 5.54 -0.15
C VAL A 39 -8.58 7.05 -0.31
N PHE A 40 -7.83 7.79 0.50
CA PHE A 40 -7.70 9.24 0.43
C PHE A 40 -6.24 9.56 0.09
N MET A 41 -6.02 10.24 -1.03
CA MET A 41 -4.68 10.58 -1.53
C MET A 41 -4.50 12.10 -1.64
N PRO A 42 -3.26 12.59 -1.51
CA PRO A 42 -2.98 14.01 -1.68
C PRO A 42 -3.08 14.49 -3.14
N GLU A 43 -2.98 13.57 -4.10
CA GLU A 43 -3.02 13.83 -5.54
C GLU A 43 -3.57 12.61 -6.29
N ASN A 44 -3.92 12.80 -7.57
CA ASN A 44 -4.30 11.70 -8.45
C ASN A 44 -3.07 10.86 -8.80
N ILE A 45 -3.21 9.54 -8.77
CA ILE A 45 -2.11 8.61 -9.05
C ILE A 45 -2.57 7.62 -10.12
N ALA A 46 -1.91 7.55 -11.28
CA ALA A 46 -2.13 6.50 -12.29
C ALA A 46 -3.60 6.15 -12.61
N GLY A 47 -4.50 7.15 -12.69
CA GLY A 47 -5.93 6.94 -12.97
C GLY A 47 -6.80 6.71 -11.72
N TYR A 48 -6.23 6.74 -10.53
CA TYR A 48 -6.95 6.82 -9.26
C TYR A 48 -7.16 8.29 -8.88
N ASP A 49 -8.42 8.68 -8.64
CA ASP A 49 -8.79 9.99 -8.10
C ASP A 49 -8.42 10.14 -6.62
N THR A 50 -8.25 11.36 -6.13
CA THR A 50 -7.89 11.67 -4.73
C THR A 50 -8.76 10.96 -3.68
N ILE A 51 -10.01 10.62 -4.01
CA ILE A 51 -10.85 9.71 -3.24
C ILE A 51 -11.26 8.57 -4.17
N HIS A 52 -10.93 7.34 -3.80
CA HIS A 52 -11.21 6.18 -4.64
C HIS A 52 -11.63 4.96 -3.81
N ILE A 53 -12.41 4.06 -4.40
CA ILE A 53 -12.83 2.81 -3.78
C ILE A 53 -12.07 1.65 -4.41
N ILE A 54 -11.43 0.83 -3.57
CA ILE A 54 -10.73 -0.39 -3.95
C ILE A 54 -11.58 -1.58 -3.51
N GLU A 55 -12.12 -2.28 -4.49
CA GLU A 55 -13.13 -3.34 -4.30
C GLU A 55 -12.54 -4.68 -3.87
N ASN A 56 -11.26 -4.93 -4.17
CA ASN A 56 -10.64 -6.24 -3.94
C ASN A 56 -9.10 -6.19 -3.90
N ALA A 57 -8.51 -7.34 -3.60
CA ALA A 57 -7.06 -7.51 -3.48
C ALA A 57 -6.28 -7.32 -4.79
N ASP A 58 -6.88 -7.51 -5.96
CA ASP A 58 -6.19 -7.21 -7.24
C ASP A 58 -6.07 -5.71 -7.44
N GLN A 59 -7.15 -4.97 -7.20
CA GLN A 59 -7.12 -3.50 -7.23
C GLN A 59 -6.19 -2.92 -6.16
N LEU A 60 -6.15 -3.52 -4.96
CA LEU A 60 -5.24 -3.08 -3.90
C LEU A 60 -3.78 -3.32 -4.28
N ALA A 61 -3.46 -4.47 -4.88
CA ALA A 61 -2.09 -4.77 -5.31
C ALA A 61 -1.60 -3.78 -6.38
N GLU A 62 -2.46 -3.45 -7.36
CA GLU A 62 -2.14 -2.46 -8.39
C GLU A 62 -1.99 -1.07 -7.79
N PHE A 63 -2.91 -0.66 -6.92
CA PHE A 63 -2.82 0.61 -6.21
C PHE A 63 -1.50 0.74 -5.44
N VAL A 64 -1.14 -0.26 -4.62
CA VAL A 64 0.10 -0.25 -3.84
C VAL A 64 1.33 -0.14 -4.74
N LYS A 65 1.33 -0.84 -5.89
CA LYS A 65 2.40 -0.74 -6.89
C LYS A 65 2.48 0.66 -7.48
N GLN A 66 1.36 1.25 -7.89
CA GLN A 66 1.33 2.59 -8.47
C GLN A 66 1.75 3.66 -7.47
N ALA A 67 1.22 3.62 -6.25
CA ALA A 67 1.60 4.54 -5.18
C ALA A 67 3.11 4.47 -4.87
N LYS A 68 3.68 3.27 -4.73
CA LYS A 68 5.13 3.09 -4.54
C LYS A 68 5.94 3.58 -5.74
N THR A 69 5.42 3.41 -6.96
CA THR A 69 6.06 3.90 -8.19
C THR A 69 6.09 5.43 -8.25
N HIS A 70 5.07 6.10 -7.71
CA HIS A 70 5.00 7.56 -7.60
C HIS A 70 5.73 8.13 -6.37
N GLY A 71 6.49 7.30 -5.65
CA GLY A 71 7.35 7.74 -4.54
C GLY A 71 6.69 7.71 -3.16
N PHE A 72 5.44 7.24 -3.03
CA PHE A 72 4.81 7.08 -1.74
C PHE A 72 5.36 5.85 -0.99
N SER A 73 5.63 6.02 0.31
CA SER A 73 5.87 4.88 1.21
C SER A 73 4.54 4.29 1.64
N VAL A 74 4.25 3.07 1.20
CA VAL A 74 3.01 2.35 1.53
C VAL A 74 3.35 1.11 2.36
N PRO A 75 3.13 1.15 3.70
CA PRO A 75 3.30 -0.01 4.56
C PRO A 75 2.34 -1.13 4.18
N THR A 76 2.84 -2.36 4.20
CA THR A 76 2.03 -3.57 3.91
C THR A 76 2.18 -4.57 5.04
N ASN A 77 1.11 -5.31 5.34
CA ASN A 77 1.17 -6.39 6.32
C ASN A 77 1.59 -7.71 5.65
N PRO A 78 2.52 -8.51 6.22
CA PRO A 78 2.87 -9.83 5.69
C PRO A 78 1.71 -10.84 5.65
N ARG A 79 0.67 -10.63 6.47
CA ARG A 79 -0.53 -11.49 6.51
C ARG A 79 -1.55 -11.14 5.43
N TRP A 80 -1.40 -10.03 4.72
CA TRP A 80 -2.25 -9.68 3.58
C TRP A 80 -2.01 -10.62 2.39
N GLU A 81 -2.92 -10.61 1.42
CA GLU A 81 -2.77 -11.41 0.21
C GLU A 81 -1.41 -11.18 -0.42
N ARG A 82 -0.75 -12.26 -0.84
CA ARG A 82 0.65 -12.23 -1.30
C ARG A 82 0.90 -11.17 -2.39
N LYS A 83 -0.05 -11.00 -3.31
CA LYS A 83 0.01 -9.98 -4.38
C LYS A 83 0.09 -8.55 -3.84
N VAL A 84 -0.57 -8.26 -2.72
CA VAL A 84 -0.55 -6.95 -2.06
C VAL A 84 0.73 -6.80 -1.25
N SER A 85 1.05 -7.75 -0.38
CA SER A 85 2.22 -7.67 0.52
C SER A 85 3.56 -7.71 -0.24
N GLN A 86 3.59 -8.35 -1.40
CA GLN A 86 4.75 -8.40 -2.29
C GLN A 86 4.72 -7.35 -3.40
N ALA A 87 3.73 -6.45 -3.45
CA ALA A 87 3.73 -5.36 -4.43
C ALA A 87 4.97 -4.47 -4.26
N ARG A 88 5.66 -4.19 -5.37
CA ARG A 88 6.89 -3.38 -5.47
C ARG A 88 6.72 -2.29 -6.52
N SER A 89 7.54 -1.24 -6.43
CA SER A 89 7.59 -0.19 -7.45
C SER A 89 8.17 -0.72 -8.76
N LEU A 90 7.87 -0.04 -9.88
CA LEU A 90 8.49 -0.36 -11.17
C LEU A 90 10.02 -0.28 -11.13
N SER A 91 10.56 0.72 -10.42
CA SER A 91 12.00 0.91 -10.27
C SER A 91 12.67 -0.27 -9.54
N PHE A 92 12.01 -0.85 -8.54
CA PHE A 92 12.49 -2.05 -7.85
C PHE A 92 12.50 -3.25 -8.81
N ASP A 93 11.42 -3.46 -9.56
CA ASP A 93 11.31 -4.58 -10.51
C ASP A 93 12.37 -4.47 -11.62
N GLU A 94 12.64 -3.27 -12.13
CA GLU A 94 13.72 -3.01 -13.08
C GLU A 94 15.10 -3.29 -12.50
N ALA A 95 15.39 -2.79 -11.30
CA ALA A 95 16.66 -3.03 -10.64
C ALA A 95 16.88 -4.52 -10.36
N SER A 96 15.86 -5.20 -9.85
CA SER A 96 15.87 -6.64 -9.59
C SER A 96 16.20 -7.43 -10.87
N ARG A 97 15.52 -7.13 -11.99
CA ARG A 97 15.81 -7.77 -13.30
C ARG A 97 17.23 -7.52 -13.78
N LYS A 98 17.73 -6.28 -13.68
CA LYS A 98 19.11 -5.93 -14.07
C LYS A 98 20.13 -6.74 -13.26
N ILE A 99 19.94 -6.83 -11.95
CA ILE A 99 20.82 -7.60 -11.05
C ILE A 99 20.76 -9.10 -11.38
N SER A 100 19.56 -9.67 -11.56
CA SER A 100 19.40 -11.07 -11.91
C SER A 100 20.12 -11.42 -13.22
N ASN A 101 19.96 -10.60 -14.26
CA ASN A 101 20.62 -10.80 -15.55
C ASN A 101 22.16 -10.73 -15.41
N PHE A 102 22.67 -9.77 -14.65
CA PHE A 102 24.10 -9.64 -14.38
C PHE A 102 24.69 -10.86 -13.64
N LEU A 103 23.95 -11.44 -12.69
CA LEU A 103 24.39 -12.63 -11.97
C LEU A 103 24.37 -13.89 -12.86
N GLN A 104 23.40 -13.99 -13.78
CA GLN A 104 23.32 -15.10 -14.73
C GLN A 104 24.47 -15.08 -15.74
N THR A 105 24.80 -13.91 -16.31
CA THR A 105 25.93 -13.80 -17.27
C THR A 105 27.26 -14.15 -16.62
N ARG A 106 27.47 -13.79 -15.34
CA ARG A 106 28.67 -14.20 -14.59
C ARG A 106 28.78 -15.70 -14.39
N LYS A 107 27.69 -16.39 -14.06
CA LYS A 107 27.69 -17.86 -13.88
C LYS A 107 28.00 -18.65 -15.15
N ILE A 108 27.65 -18.11 -16.32
CA ILE A 108 27.90 -18.77 -17.62
C ILE A 108 29.36 -18.56 -18.07
N SER A 109 30.03 -17.52 -17.56
CA SER A 109 31.40 -17.15 -17.94
C SER A 109 32.48 -17.78 -17.06
N THR A 110 32.11 -18.63 -16.10
CA THR A 110 32.97 -19.39 -15.18
C THR A 110 32.70 -20.87 -15.33
#